data_AF-A0A2T8HGM5-F1
#
_entry.id   AF-A0A2T8HGM5-F1
#
_cell.length_a   1.000
_cell.length_b   1.000
_cell.length_c   1.000
_cell.angle_alpha   90.00
_cell.angle_beta   90.00
_cell.angle_gamma   90.00
#
_symmetry.space_group_name_H-M   'P 1'
#
loop_
_entity.id
_entity.type
_entity.pdbx_description
1 polymer ?
#
loop_
_entity_poly.entity_id
_entity_poly.type
_entity_poly.pdbx_seq_one_letter_code
_entity_poly.pdbx_strand_id
1 'polypeptide(L)'
;MLNPNNDCDHARNMQFDKNLIAQLLMLRAHADDPNKRTEKGFTYNINYTTGLYSSMSSAFEGLPNAPFIDFNISSPIDGLAHTHYSGLFPIFSPADITAMAAIYNTGYMSKPTAFSSILLTNAGTTYMLKIENVDMFKNWASSIKGNYNILNDIASLYPLGAQYSISTNEKSINQLLQQNKTGLRLYRGNKDANDWYRLGLDKNNNVSIDPCNK
;
A
#
# COMPACT_ATOMS: atom_id res chain seq x y z
N MET A 1 -1.19 -21.23 -11.08
CA MET A 1 -2.07 -20.13 -11.55
C MET A 1 -2.40 -19.27 -10.35
N LEU A 2 -2.32 -17.94 -10.48
CA LEU A 2 -2.79 -17.02 -9.44
C LEU A 2 -4.28 -17.30 -9.18
N ASN A 3 -4.64 -17.76 -7.98
CA ASN A 3 -6.03 -17.70 -7.55
C ASN A 3 -6.24 -16.29 -6.96
N PRO A 4 -6.88 -15.36 -7.68
CA PRO A 4 -7.09 -14.01 -7.18
C PRO A 4 -7.96 -13.97 -5.91
N ASN A 5 -8.64 -15.08 -5.58
CA ASN A 5 -9.53 -15.21 -4.41
C ASN A 5 -8.83 -15.77 -3.16
N ASN A 6 -7.53 -16.07 -3.20
CA ASN A 6 -6.77 -16.37 -1.98
C ASN A 6 -5.92 -15.16 -1.62
N ASP A 7 -6.27 -14.52 -0.51
CA ASP A 7 -5.74 -13.22 -0.09
C ASP A 7 -4.22 -13.22 0.04
N CYS A 8 -3.65 -14.35 0.47
CA CYS A 8 -2.21 -14.54 0.62
C CYS A 8 -1.49 -15.02 -0.64
N ASP A 9 -2.17 -15.44 -1.71
CA ASP A 9 -1.49 -15.85 -2.95
C ASP A 9 -0.71 -14.70 -3.56
N HIS A 10 -1.27 -13.49 -3.56
CA HIS A 10 -0.60 -12.31 -4.09
C HIS A 10 0.72 -12.03 -3.34
N ALA A 11 0.63 -11.98 -2.01
CA ALA A 11 1.78 -11.79 -1.14
C ALA A 11 2.83 -12.90 -1.30
N ARG A 12 2.39 -14.16 -1.43
CA ARG A 12 3.27 -15.30 -1.70
C ARG A 12 3.95 -15.22 -3.05
N ASN A 13 3.31 -14.67 -4.09
CA ASN A 13 3.95 -14.58 -5.41
C ASN A 13 4.98 -13.44 -5.48
N MET A 14 4.78 -12.36 -4.73
CA MET A 14 5.76 -11.26 -4.64
C MET A 14 7.13 -11.76 -4.18
N GLN A 15 7.17 -12.68 -3.21
CA GLN A 15 8.44 -13.16 -2.64
C GLN A 15 9.33 -13.90 -3.66
N PHE A 16 8.74 -14.41 -4.75
CA PHE A 16 9.45 -15.17 -5.77
C PHE A 16 9.85 -14.30 -6.97
N ASP A 17 9.36 -13.06 -7.05
CA ASP A 17 9.70 -12.15 -8.14
C ASP A 17 10.96 -11.36 -7.83
N LYS A 18 12.09 -11.85 -8.34
CA LYS A 18 13.40 -11.22 -8.12
C LYS A 18 13.47 -9.79 -8.64
N ASN A 19 12.75 -9.45 -9.70
CA ASN A 19 12.78 -8.10 -10.27
C ASN A 19 12.03 -7.13 -9.36
N LEU A 20 10.85 -7.53 -8.87
CA LEU A 20 10.08 -6.72 -7.94
C LEU A 20 10.86 -6.52 -6.64
N ILE A 21 11.38 -7.61 -6.06
CA ILE A 21 12.17 -7.53 -4.82
C ILE A 21 13.37 -6.60 -5.00
N ALA A 22 14.10 -6.67 -6.13
CA ALA A 22 15.19 -5.75 -6.39
C ALA A 22 14.76 -4.28 -6.41
N GLN A 23 13.61 -3.95 -7.02
CA GLN A 23 13.07 -2.59 -6.98
C GLN A 23 12.64 -2.15 -5.58
N LEU A 24 11.99 -3.04 -4.82
CA LEU A 24 11.60 -2.76 -3.44
C LEU A 24 12.83 -2.53 -2.56
N LEU A 25 13.92 -3.28 -2.76
CA LEU A 25 15.18 -3.05 -2.05
C LEU A 25 15.83 -1.70 -2.41
N MET A 26 15.69 -1.23 -3.65
CA MET A 26 16.14 0.12 -4.01
C MET A 26 15.28 1.21 -3.33
N LEU A 27 13.97 1.03 -3.26
CA LEU A 27 13.09 1.91 -2.47
C LEU A 27 13.43 1.86 -0.97
N ARG A 28 13.73 0.67 -0.42
CA ARG A 28 14.16 0.49 0.97
C ARG A 28 15.43 1.28 1.25
N ALA A 29 16.44 1.17 0.39
CA ALA A 29 17.68 1.93 0.53
C ALA A 29 17.43 3.45 0.50
N HIS A 30 16.51 3.91 -0.36
CA HIS A 30 16.10 5.32 -0.42
C HIS A 30 15.38 5.77 0.86
N ALA A 31 14.43 4.97 1.36
CA ALA A 31 13.68 5.26 2.58
C ALA A 31 14.58 5.27 3.83
N ASP A 32 15.56 4.38 3.90
CA ASP A 32 16.47 4.22 5.04
C ASP A 32 17.59 5.28 5.05
N ASP A 33 17.87 5.98 3.94
CA ASP A 33 18.89 7.03 3.89
C ASP A 33 18.42 8.32 4.59
N PRO A 34 19.02 8.70 5.74
CA PRO A 34 18.60 9.88 6.51
C PRO A 34 18.83 11.20 5.78
N ASN A 35 19.65 11.21 4.72
CA ASN A 35 19.92 12.38 3.89
C ASN A 35 18.91 12.54 2.74
N LYS A 36 18.11 11.50 2.46
CA LYS A 36 17.04 11.57 1.46
C LYS A 36 15.78 12.08 2.14
N ARG A 37 15.32 13.25 1.68
CA ARG A 37 14.08 13.90 2.12
C ARG A 37 13.05 13.94 0.99
N THR A 38 13.11 12.99 0.07
CA THR A 38 12.17 12.85 -1.04
C THR A 38 11.45 11.53 -0.92
N GLU A 39 10.20 11.49 -1.34
CA GLU A 39 9.50 10.24 -1.56
C GLU A 39 9.81 9.74 -2.97
N LYS A 40 9.95 8.42 -3.15
CA LYS A 40 10.21 7.79 -4.44
C LYS A 40 9.28 6.63 -4.65
N GLY A 41 8.88 6.37 -5.88
CA GLY A 41 8.04 5.23 -6.20
C GLY A 41 8.11 4.79 -7.66
N PHE A 42 7.38 3.73 -7.97
CA PHE A 42 7.20 3.21 -9.32
C PHE A 42 5.83 2.52 -9.43
N THR A 43 5.31 2.39 -10.64
CA THR A 43 4.16 1.52 -10.94
C THR A 43 4.64 0.20 -11.53
N TYR A 44 3.82 -0.84 -11.43
CA TYR A 44 4.10 -2.14 -12.03
C TYR A 44 2.84 -2.79 -12.60
N ASN A 45 3.04 -3.75 -13.51
CA ASN A 45 2.02 -4.65 -14.02
C ASN A 45 2.34 -6.10 -13.65
N ILE A 46 1.35 -6.98 -13.76
CA ILE A 46 1.50 -8.42 -13.54
C ILE A 46 1.22 -9.13 -14.86
N ASN A 47 2.14 -9.97 -15.29
CA ASN A 47 1.88 -10.92 -16.35
C ASN A 47 1.00 -12.04 -15.77
N TYR A 48 -0.30 -11.99 -16.06
CA TYR A 48 -1.26 -12.96 -15.52
C TYR A 48 -1.07 -14.41 -16.00
N THR A 49 -0.31 -14.63 -17.06
CA THR A 49 0.03 -15.97 -17.55
C THR A 49 1.13 -16.59 -16.69
N THR A 50 2.17 -15.84 -16.36
CA THR A 50 3.32 -16.33 -15.58
C THR A 50 3.19 -16.07 -14.09
N GLY A 51 2.33 -15.13 -13.69
CA GLY A 51 2.22 -14.61 -12.32
C GLY A 51 3.38 -13.69 -11.91
N LEU A 52 4.28 -13.34 -12.84
CA LEU A 52 5.43 -12.49 -12.58
C LEU A 52 5.09 -11.02 -12.80
N TYR A 53 5.73 -10.16 -12.03
CA TYR A 53 5.69 -8.72 -12.17
C TYR A 53 6.48 -8.31 -13.42
N SER A 54 5.90 -7.38 -14.18
CA SER A 54 6.37 -6.94 -15.48
C SER A 54 6.17 -5.43 -15.62
N SER A 55 6.83 -4.84 -16.62
CA SER A 55 6.63 -3.44 -17.04
C SER A 55 6.64 -2.45 -15.86
N MET A 56 7.76 -2.39 -15.14
CA MET A 56 7.96 -1.36 -14.13
C MET A 56 8.18 -0.02 -14.81
N SER A 57 7.46 1.02 -14.39
CA SER A 57 7.69 2.37 -14.89
C SER A 57 9.10 2.83 -14.50
N SER A 58 9.59 3.87 -15.17
CA SER A 58 10.65 4.69 -14.59
C SER A 58 10.20 5.17 -13.22
N ALA A 59 11.13 5.18 -12.26
CA ALA A 59 10.82 5.67 -10.92
C ALA A 59 10.42 7.15 -10.99
N PHE A 60 9.40 7.53 -10.24
CA PHE A 60 9.03 8.91 -9.98
C PHE A 60 9.53 9.31 -8.60
N GLU A 61 9.86 10.59 -8.43
CA GLU A 61 10.41 11.14 -7.20
C GLU A 61 9.72 12.46 -6.89
N GLY A 62 9.32 12.63 -5.63
CA GLY A 62 8.71 13.85 -5.12
C GLY A 62 9.73 14.95 -4.88
N LEU A 63 9.23 16.12 -4.45
CA LEU A 63 10.10 17.25 -4.13
C LEU A 63 10.76 17.07 -2.75
N PRO A 64 11.97 17.60 -2.53
CA PRO A 64 12.60 17.57 -1.22
C PRO A 64 11.72 18.21 -0.14
N ASN A 65 11.52 17.50 0.96
CA ASN A 65 10.69 17.83 2.12
C ASN A 65 9.17 17.95 1.82
N ALA A 66 8.73 17.53 0.64
CA ALA A 66 7.31 17.44 0.32
C ALA A 66 6.78 16.04 0.70
N PRO A 67 5.69 15.94 1.49
CA PRO A 67 5.09 14.66 1.89
C PRO A 67 4.13 14.14 0.79
N PHE A 68 4.54 14.25 -0.48
CA PHE A 68 3.79 13.73 -1.61
C PHE A 68 4.70 13.45 -2.81
N ILE A 69 4.20 12.61 -3.71
CA ILE A 69 4.73 12.42 -5.05
C ILE A 69 3.64 12.75 -6.07
N ASP A 70 3.95 13.65 -7.00
CA ASP A 70 3.17 13.82 -8.21
C ASP A 70 3.63 12.81 -9.27
N PHE A 71 2.71 11.99 -9.75
CA PHE A 71 2.98 11.06 -10.84
C PHE A 71 1.76 10.95 -11.76
N ASN A 72 2.03 10.69 -13.04
CA ASN A 72 1.00 10.52 -14.05
C ASN A 72 0.93 9.05 -14.45
N ILE A 73 -0.29 8.51 -14.48
CA ILE A 73 -0.56 7.18 -15.01
C ILE A 73 -1.14 7.34 -16.41
N SER A 74 -0.41 6.90 -17.44
CA SER A 74 -0.83 6.97 -18.84
C SER A 74 -1.45 5.67 -19.36
N SER A 75 -1.33 4.57 -18.60
CA SER A 75 -1.81 3.24 -18.97
C SER A 75 -2.26 2.48 -17.72
N PRO A 76 -3.19 1.52 -17.85
CA PRO A 76 -3.61 0.70 -16.72
C PRO A 76 -2.44 -0.02 -16.00
N ILE A 77 -2.48 -0.01 -14.67
CA ILE A 77 -1.46 -0.59 -13.79
C ILE A 77 -2.07 -1.62 -12.84
N ASP A 78 -1.26 -2.59 -12.40
CA ASP A 78 -1.65 -3.60 -11.39
C ASP A 78 -1.15 -3.24 -9.99
N GLY A 79 -0.37 -2.17 -9.87
CA GLY A 79 -0.05 -1.61 -8.56
C GLY A 79 0.99 -0.51 -8.61
N LEU A 80 1.26 0.03 -7.42
CA LEU A 80 2.34 0.98 -7.19
C LEU A 80 3.13 0.59 -5.94
N ALA A 81 4.36 1.09 -5.86
CA ALA A 81 5.16 1.05 -4.67
C ALA A 81 5.77 2.44 -4.44
N HIS A 82 5.81 2.90 -3.20
CA HIS A 82 6.47 4.16 -2.83
C HIS A 82 7.12 4.12 -1.46
N THR A 83 7.82 5.21 -1.11
CA THR A 83 8.54 5.35 0.15
C THR A 83 8.06 6.53 0.97
N HIS A 84 8.05 6.37 2.29
CA HIS A 84 8.00 7.49 3.23
C HIS A 84 9.39 7.72 3.84
N TYR A 85 9.98 8.90 3.62
CA TYR A 85 11.25 9.29 4.25
C TYR A 85 11.08 9.65 5.73
N SER A 86 12.20 9.91 6.42
CA SER A 86 12.19 10.21 7.86
C SER A 86 11.35 11.45 8.23
N GLY A 87 10.46 11.29 9.21
CA GLY A 87 9.53 12.33 9.68
C GLY A 87 8.11 12.22 9.08
N LEU A 88 7.91 11.36 8.09
CA LEU A 88 6.59 11.04 7.57
C LEU A 88 5.92 9.90 8.36
N PHE A 89 4.72 9.50 7.94
CA PHE A 89 3.95 8.47 8.62
C PHE A 89 4.69 7.13 8.53
N PRO A 90 4.80 6.35 9.62
CA PRO A 90 5.44 5.03 9.61
C PRO A 90 4.51 3.95 9.06
N ILE A 91 3.44 4.35 8.35
CA ILE A 91 2.38 3.54 7.73
C ILE A 91 1.75 4.35 6.59
N PHE A 92 0.86 3.76 5.79
CA PHE A 92 0.05 4.46 4.80
C PHE A 92 -0.68 5.65 5.41
N SER A 93 -0.54 6.80 4.78
CA SER A 93 -1.33 8.00 5.05
C SER A 93 -2.75 7.83 4.50
N PRO A 94 -3.71 8.65 4.97
CA PRO A 94 -5.04 8.67 4.37
C PRO A 94 -5.00 9.10 2.89
N ALA A 95 -4.07 9.99 2.53
CA ALA A 95 -3.84 10.41 1.15
C ALA A 95 -3.46 9.21 0.26
N ASP A 96 -2.59 8.30 0.72
CA ASP A 96 -2.24 7.09 -0.03
C ASP A 96 -3.47 6.20 -0.31
N ILE A 97 -4.34 6.04 0.69
CA ILE A 97 -5.57 5.26 0.57
C ILE A 97 -6.54 5.92 -0.43
N THR A 98 -6.64 7.25 -0.41
CA THR A 98 -7.46 8.00 -1.38
C THR A 98 -6.89 7.95 -2.79
N ALA A 99 -5.56 7.92 -2.94
CA ALA A 99 -4.90 7.77 -4.24
C ALA A 99 -5.29 6.43 -4.88
N MET A 100 -5.36 5.33 -4.11
CA MET A 100 -5.89 4.06 -4.62
C MET A 100 -7.33 4.20 -5.14
N ALA A 101 -8.20 4.90 -4.40
CA ALA A 101 -9.58 5.15 -4.87
C ALA A 101 -9.62 6.03 -6.13
N ALA A 102 -8.73 7.01 -6.27
CA ALA A 102 -8.64 7.86 -7.45
C ALA A 102 -8.20 7.05 -8.69
N ILE A 103 -7.21 6.16 -8.55
CA ILE A 103 -6.75 5.26 -9.63
C ILE A 103 -7.89 4.32 -10.06
N TYR A 104 -8.68 3.82 -9.11
CA TYR A 104 -9.87 3.02 -9.43
C TYR A 104 -10.91 3.81 -10.21
N ASN A 105 -11.28 5.00 -9.71
CA ASN A 105 -12.33 5.85 -10.28
C ASN A 105 -11.98 6.40 -11.68
N THR A 106 -10.71 6.47 -12.02
CA THR A 106 -10.21 6.86 -13.35
C THR A 106 -10.12 5.67 -14.33
N GLY A 107 -10.31 4.44 -13.85
CA GLY A 107 -10.22 3.24 -14.68
C GLY A 107 -8.79 2.79 -14.97
N TYR A 108 -7.79 3.32 -14.26
CA TYR A 108 -6.38 2.96 -14.45
C TYR A 108 -5.92 1.73 -13.66
N MET A 109 -6.81 1.03 -12.96
CA MET A 109 -6.52 -0.31 -12.45
C MET A 109 -6.80 -1.34 -13.55
N SER A 110 -5.77 -2.01 -14.08
CA SER A 110 -5.97 -3.09 -15.08
C SER A 110 -6.80 -4.23 -14.52
N LYS A 111 -6.58 -4.60 -13.25
CA LYS A 111 -7.37 -5.62 -12.57
C LYS A 111 -7.53 -5.30 -11.07
N PRO A 112 -8.67 -4.72 -10.65
CA PRO A 112 -8.90 -4.37 -9.25
C PRO A 112 -8.70 -5.52 -8.25
N THR A 113 -9.03 -6.77 -8.62
CA THR A 113 -8.84 -7.95 -7.74
C THR A 113 -7.37 -8.26 -7.44
N ALA A 114 -6.45 -7.79 -8.28
CA ALA A 114 -5.01 -8.01 -8.15
C ALA A 114 -4.25 -6.73 -7.78
N PHE A 115 -4.96 -5.60 -7.64
CA PHE A 115 -4.31 -4.32 -7.39
C PHE A 115 -3.75 -4.26 -5.98
N SER A 116 -2.48 -3.84 -5.88
CA SER A 116 -1.82 -3.58 -4.60
C SER A 116 -1.04 -2.26 -4.60
N SER A 117 -0.97 -1.63 -3.43
CA SER A 117 -0.06 -0.53 -3.14
C SER A 117 0.94 -0.99 -2.10
N ILE A 118 2.23 -0.74 -2.30
CA ILE A 118 3.31 -1.14 -1.38
C ILE A 118 3.98 0.11 -0.83
N LEU A 119 4.23 0.15 0.47
CA LEU A 119 4.88 1.26 1.13
C LEU A 119 6.11 0.78 1.91
N LEU A 120 7.23 1.47 1.73
CA LEU A 120 8.44 1.28 2.52
C LEU A 120 8.72 2.55 3.33
N THR A 121 8.80 2.44 4.65
CA THR A 121 9.01 3.62 5.50
C THR A 121 10.40 3.60 6.14
N ASN A 122 10.93 4.77 6.46
CA ASN A 122 12.18 4.93 7.22
C ASN A 122 12.13 4.26 8.62
N ALA A 123 10.95 3.95 9.16
CA ALA A 123 10.80 3.22 10.42
C ALA A 123 11.14 1.72 10.32
N GLY A 124 11.69 1.26 9.18
CA GLY A 124 12.03 -0.13 8.93
C GLY A 124 10.82 -1.02 8.61
N THR A 125 9.64 -0.44 8.40
CA THR A 125 8.41 -1.17 8.09
C THR A 125 8.17 -1.23 6.58
N THR A 126 7.68 -2.37 6.12
CA THR A 126 7.15 -2.57 4.76
C THR A 126 5.67 -2.91 4.89
N TYR A 127 4.81 -2.24 4.14
CA TYR A 127 3.38 -2.52 4.11
C TYR A 127 2.87 -2.74 2.71
N MET A 128 1.75 -3.46 2.62
CA MET A 128 0.97 -3.55 1.41
C MET A 128 -0.50 -3.33 1.74
N LEU A 129 -1.17 -2.51 0.94
CA LEU A 129 -2.63 -2.46 0.87
C LEU A 129 -3.08 -3.24 -0.36
N LYS A 130 -4.08 -4.10 -0.17
CA LYS A 130 -4.70 -4.88 -1.24
C LYS A 130 -6.22 -4.73 -1.18
N ILE A 131 -6.86 -4.75 -2.35
CA ILE A 131 -8.32 -4.85 -2.45
C ILE A 131 -8.71 -6.32 -2.20
N GLU A 132 -9.32 -6.59 -1.05
CA GLU A 132 -9.79 -7.93 -0.64
C GLU A 132 -11.27 -8.13 -1.02
N ASN A 133 -12.06 -7.06 -1.01
CA ASN A 133 -13.45 -7.08 -1.45
C ASN A 133 -13.71 -5.97 -2.48
N VAL A 134 -13.75 -6.35 -3.76
CA VAL A 134 -13.87 -5.40 -4.88
C VAL A 134 -15.20 -4.65 -4.87
N ASP A 135 -16.32 -5.29 -4.53
CA ASP A 135 -17.63 -4.62 -4.49
C ASP A 135 -17.67 -3.58 -3.37
N MET A 136 -17.14 -3.93 -2.20
CA MET A 136 -17.02 -3.02 -1.07
C MET A 136 -16.09 -1.84 -1.41
N PHE A 137 -14.93 -2.12 -2.01
CA PHE A 137 -13.99 -1.09 -2.45
C PHE A 137 -14.58 -0.19 -3.52
N LYS A 138 -15.30 -0.74 -4.51
CA LYS A 138 -16.02 0.04 -5.53
C LYS A 138 -17.01 1.01 -4.90
N ASN A 139 -17.83 0.53 -3.96
CA ASN A 139 -18.85 1.35 -3.31
C ASN A 139 -18.20 2.47 -2.49
N TRP A 140 -17.16 2.15 -1.73
CA TRP A 140 -16.40 3.12 -0.94
C TRP A 140 -15.64 4.13 -1.82
N ALA A 141 -14.91 3.67 -2.85
CA ALA A 141 -14.20 4.56 -3.77
C ALA A 141 -15.15 5.51 -4.51
N SER A 142 -16.35 5.04 -4.85
CA SER A 142 -17.39 5.86 -5.48
C SER A 142 -17.96 6.91 -4.52
N SER A 143 -18.10 6.60 -3.23
CA SER A 143 -18.67 7.54 -2.24
C SER A 143 -17.74 8.72 -1.92
N ILE A 144 -16.44 8.55 -2.13
CA ILE A 144 -15.44 9.62 -1.92
C ILE A 144 -15.01 10.32 -3.21
N LYS A 145 -15.58 9.95 -4.35
CA LYS A 145 -15.22 10.51 -5.66
C LYS A 145 -15.47 12.02 -5.70
N GLY A 146 -14.44 12.79 -6.04
CA GLY A 146 -14.51 14.26 -6.06
C GLY A 146 -14.37 14.93 -4.69
N ASN A 147 -14.29 14.16 -3.60
CA ASN A 147 -13.95 14.65 -2.26
C ASN A 147 -12.87 13.76 -1.62
N TYR A 148 -11.68 13.76 -2.22
CA TYR A 148 -10.57 12.92 -1.75
C TYR A 148 -9.99 13.38 -0.41
N ASN A 149 -10.36 14.56 0.11
CA ASN A 149 -9.93 15.02 1.43
C ASN A 149 -10.72 14.40 2.58
N ILE A 150 -11.87 13.78 2.32
CA ILE A 150 -12.75 13.24 3.36
C ILE A 150 -12.07 12.23 4.29
N LEU A 151 -11.09 11.47 3.77
CA LEU A 151 -10.34 10.54 4.58
C LEU A 151 -9.35 11.22 5.52
N ASN A 152 -8.84 12.41 5.20
CA ASN A 152 -8.03 13.19 6.14
C ASN A 152 -8.89 13.64 7.33
N ASP A 153 -10.12 14.09 7.05
CA ASP A 153 -11.07 14.50 8.10
C ASP A 153 -11.42 13.31 9.00
N ILE A 154 -11.73 12.16 8.40
CA ILE A 154 -12.02 10.91 9.15
C ILE A 154 -10.78 10.44 9.92
N ALA A 155 -9.59 10.52 9.32
CA ALA A 155 -8.35 10.06 9.94
C ALA A 155 -7.96 10.87 11.18
N SER A 156 -8.39 12.14 11.27
CA SER A 156 -8.18 12.97 12.48
C SER A 156 -8.82 12.40 13.75
N LEU A 157 -9.75 11.44 13.60
CA LEU A 157 -10.39 10.74 14.70
C LEU A 157 -9.56 9.56 15.25
N TYR A 158 -8.43 9.23 14.60
CA TYR A 158 -7.57 8.12 14.99
C TYR A 158 -6.17 8.61 15.37
N PRO A 159 -5.48 7.93 16.30
CA PRO A 159 -4.08 8.21 16.59
C PRO A 159 -3.20 7.67 15.45
N LEU A 160 -3.13 8.42 14.36
CA LEU A 160 -2.40 8.10 13.14
C LEU A 160 -1.39 9.23 12.84
N GLY A 161 -0.13 8.88 12.59
CA GLY A 161 0.92 9.86 12.33
C GLY A 161 2.31 9.46 12.84
N ALA A 162 3.31 10.26 12.47
CA ALA A 162 4.73 10.07 12.76
C ALA A 162 5.06 10.05 14.27
N GLN A 163 4.26 10.74 15.07
CA GLN A 163 4.42 10.83 16.52
C GLN A 163 3.97 9.57 17.27
N TYR A 164 3.21 8.68 16.62
CA TYR A 164 2.68 7.48 17.26
C TYR A 164 3.56 6.26 16.99
N SER A 165 3.50 5.28 17.89
CA SER A 165 4.20 4.01 17.71
C SER A 165 3.69 3.25 16.47
N ILE A 166 4.50 2.31 15.96
CA ILE A 166 4.10 1.43 14.84
C ILE A 166 2.81 0.67 15.16
N SER A 167 2.70 0.08 16.36
CA SER A 167 1.51 -0.70 16.75
C SER A 167 0.26 0.16 16.88
N THR A 168 0.40 1.41 17.36
CA THR A 168 -0.69 2.39 17.40
C THR A 168 -1.16 2.72 15.98
N ASN A 169 -0.23 3.04 15.08
CA ASN A 169 -0.53 3.36 13.68
C ASN A 169 -1.23 2.18 12.96
N GLU A 170 -0.77 0.96 13.15
CA GLU A 170 -1.38 -0.24 12.56
C GLU A 170 -2.80 -0.49 13.05
N LYS A 171 -3.03 -0.31 14.35
CA LYS A 171 -4.37 -0.39 14.92
C LYS A 171 -5.28 0.68 14.29
N SER A 172 -4.82 1.92 14.24
CA SER A 172 -5.55 3.06 13.67
C SER A 172 -5.93 2.83 12.21
N ILE A 173 -5.00 2.39 11.37
CA ILE A 173 -5.30 2.06 9.96
C ILE A 173 -6.29 0.92 9.87
N ASN A 174 -6.11 -0.17 10.61
CA ASN A 174 -7.07 -1.28 10.55
C ASN A 174 -8.48 -0.84 10.97
N GLN A 175 -8.60 0.01 12.00
CA GLN A 175 -9.88 0.56 12.41
C GLN A 175 -10.49 1.45 11.32
N LEU A 176 -9.69 2.35 10.73
CA LEU A 176 -10.12 3.21 9.63
C LEU A 176 -10.63 2.38 8.44
N LEU A 177 -9.88 1.36 8.00
CA LEU A 177 -10.25 0.53 6.87
C LEU A 177 -11.54 -0.27 7.11
N GLN A 178 -11.69 -0.84 8.31
CA GLN A 178 -12.85 -1.67 8.67
C GLN A 178 -14.11 -0.84 8.91
N GLN A 179 -14.02 0.24 9.69
CA GLN A 179 -15.17 1.07 10.05
C GLN A 179 -15.75 1.80 8.84
N ASN A 180 -14.89 2.20 7.90
CA ASN A 180 -15.32 2.83 6.65
C ASN A 180 -15.67 1.83 5.54
N LYS A 181 -15.63 0.52 5.83
CA LYS A 181 -15.92 -0.56 4.87
C LYS A 181 -15.20 -0.31 3.54
N THR A 182 -13.90 -0.07 3.60
CA THR A 182 -13.10 0.30 2.43
C THR A 182 -12.92 -0.86 1.45
N GLY A 183 -13.11 -2.11 1.88
CA GLY A 183 -12.76 -3.29 1.10
C GLY A 183 -11.25 -3.53 0.97
N LEU A 184 -10.42 -2.71 1.62
CA LEU A 184 -8.97 -2.85 1.66
C LEU A 184 -8.53 -3.67 2.88
N ARG A 185 -7.40 -4.37 2.70
CA ARG A 185 -6.70 -5.10 3.76
C ARG A 185 -5.24 -4.67 3.84
N LEU A 186 -4.74 -4.52 5.07
CA LEU A 186 -3.35 -4.21 5.35
C LEU A 186 -2.53 -5.49 5.58
N TYR A 187 -1.34 -5.52 5.00
CA TYR A 187 -0.33 -6.56 5.20
C TYR A 187 0.97 -5.91 5.64
N ARG A 188 1.70 -6.57 6.52
CA ARG A 188 3.05 -6.20 6.93
C ARG A 188 4.04 -7.14 6.25
N GLY A 189 5.02 -6.56 5.57
CA GLY A 189 6.19 -7.25 5.06
C GLY A 189 7.34 -7.19 6.07
N ASN A 190 8.27 -8.14 6.00
CA ASN A 190 9.57 -7.98 6.62
C ASN A 190 10.42 -6.92 5.88
N LYS A 191 11.66 -6.68 6.35
CA LYS A 191 12.54 -5.64 5.78
C LYS A 191 12.85 -5.89 4.30
N ASP A 192 12.92 -7.15 3.90
CA ASP A 192 13.26 -7.60 2.55
C ASP A 192 12.03 -7.78 1.64
N ALA A 193 10.83 -7.51 2.15
CA ALA A 193 9.56 -7.64 1.44
C ALA A 193 9.28 -9.05 0.87
N ASN A 194 9.89 -10.09 1.44
CA ASN A 194 9.74 -11.48 1.00
C ASN A 194 8.94 -12.34 2.00
N ASP A 195 8.69 -11.87 3.22
CA ASP A 195 7.72 -12.48 4.14
C ASP A 195 6.58 -11.53 4.43
N TRP A 196 5.35 -12.03 4.35
CA TRP A 196 4.16 -11.21 4.51
C TRP A 196 3.19 -11.77 5.56
N TYR A 197 2.59 -10.86 6.30
CA TYR A 197 1.60 -11.15 7.34
C TYR A 197 0.38 -10.28 7.11
N ARG A 198 -0.80 -10.89 7.07
CA ARG A 198 -2.06 -10.16 7.10
C ARG A 198 -2.24 -9.54 8.47
N LEU A 199 -2.55 -8.24 8.50
CA LEU A 199 -2.93 -7.54 9.71
C LEU A 199 -4.45 -7.43 9.82
N GLY A 200 -4.94 -7.52 11.04
CA GLY A 200 -6.35 -7.38 11.37
C GLY A 200 -6.55 -6.88 12.79
N LEU A 201 -7.79 -6.90 13.24
CA LEU A 201 -8.14 -6.64 14.64
C LEU A 201 -8.75 -7.91 15.23
N ASP A 202 -8.29 -8.29 16.41
CA ASP A 202 -8.96 -9.32 17.20
C ASP A 202 -10.24 -8.79 17.86
N LYS A 203 -10.96 -9.67 18.56
CA LYS A 203 -12.19 -9.33 19.29
C LYS A 203 -12.01 -8.25 20.38
N ASN A 204 -10.78 -7.96 20.78
CA ASN A 204 -10.42 -6.98 21.79
C ASN A 204 -9.85 -5.68 21.19
N ASN A 205 -9.95 -5.51 19.86
CA ASN A 205 -9.35 -4.39 19.11
C ASN A 205 -7.81 -4.31 19.25
N ASN A 206 -7.13 -5.43 19.43
CA ASN A 206 -5.67 -5.51 19.30
C ASN A 206 -5.30 -5.94 17.88
N VAL A 207 -4.10 -5.56 17.43
CA VAL A 207 -3.59 -5.99 16.13
C VAL A 207 -3.39 -7.51 16.14
N SER A 208 -4.11 -8.20 15.26
CA SER A 208 -3.90 -9.63 15.00
C SER A 208 -2.97 -9.80 13.79
N ILE A 209 -2.06 -10.77 13.86
CA ILE A 209 -1.08 -11.06 12.82
C ILE A 209 -1.30 -12.50 12.33
N ASP A 210 -1.51 -12.67 11.02
CA ASP A 210 -1.74 -13.97 10.39
C ASP A 210 -0.74 -14.17 9.23
N PRO A 211 0.18 -15.14 9.32
CA PRO A 211 1.22 -15.33 8.30
C PRO A 211 0.63 -15.80 6.96
N CYS A 212 1.08 -15.19 5.86
CA CYS A 212 0.66 -15.58 4.51
C CYS A 212 1.46 -16.74 3.91
N ASN A 213 2.60 -17.11 4.51
CA ASN A 213 3.54 -18.12 3.99
C ASN A 213 3.28 -19.54 4.53
N LYS A 214 2.02 -19.87 4.89
CA LYS A 214 1.63 -21.24 5.24
C LYS A 214 1.24 -22.06 4.01
#